data_AF-A0A853JL24-F1
#
_entry.id   AF-A0A853JL24-F1
#
_cell.length_a   1.000
_cell.length_b   1.000
_cell.length_c   1.000
_cell.angle_alpha   90.00
_cell.angle_beta   90.00
_cell.angle_gamma   90.00
#
_symmetry.space_group_name_H-M   'P 1'
#
loop_
_entity.id
_entity.type
_entity.pdbx_description
1 polymer ?
#
loop_
_entity_poly.entity_id
_entity_poly.type
_entity_poly.pdbx_seq_one_letter_code
_entity_poly.pdbx_strand_id
1 'polypeptide(L)'
;MEVTGDAGEALYKVTVTSNMEDKGIAFGTGTYCEGATVQMVALPFEGKRFIGWYQGDEPISTDARYEFTVTKEVSITAVFE
;
A
#
# COMPACT_ATOMS: atom_id res chain seq x y z
N MET A 1 14.88 -38.44 1.15
CA MET A 1 13.61 -37.70 1.11
C MET A 1 13.97 -36.36 0.51
N GLU A 2 13.65 -36.18 -0.76
CA GLU A 2 13.94 -34.94 -1.49
C GLU A 2 13.12 -33.84 -0.84
N VAL A 3 13.80 -32.92 -0.13
CA VAL A 3 13.21 -31.61 0.16
C VAL A 3 13.26 -30.85 -1.15
N THR A 4 12.24 -31.05 -1.98
CA THR A 4 11.94 -30.17 -3.10
C THR A 4 11.93 -28.75 -2.56
N GLY A 5 12.85 -27.91 -3.07
CA GLY A 5 13.03 -26.55 -2.61
C GLY A 5 11.71 -25.79 -2.61
N ASP A 6 11.40 -25.13 -1.51
CA ASP A 6 10.38 -24.10 -1.56
C ASP A 6 11.06 -22.88 -2.21
N ALA A 7 10.54 -22.49 -3.36
CA ALA A 7 11.11 -21.50 -4.25
C ALA A 7 11.45 -20.21 -3.50
N GLY A 8 12.55 -19.55 -3.86
CA GLY A 8 12.86 -18.23 -3.33
C GLY A 8 11.66 -17.30 -3.47
N GLU A 9 11.03 -16.97 -2.35
CA GLU A 9 9.85 -16.12 -2.32
C GLU A 9 10.21 -14.79 -3.00
N ALA A 10 9.52 -14.47 -4.10
CA ALA A 10 9.74 -13.20 -4.76
C ALA A 10 9.37 -12.08 -3.78
N LEU A 11 10.31 -11.19 -3.48
CA LEU A 11 10.07 -10.03 -2.64
C LEU A 11 9.64 -8.86 -3.52
N TYR A 12 8.55 -8.22 -3.14
CA TYR A 12 8.00 -7.06 -3.81
C TYR A 12 7.98 -5.85 -2.89
N LYS A 13 8.39 -4.72 -3.43
CA LYS A 13 8.34 -3.44 -2.73
C LYS A 13 6.95 -2.83 -2.87
N VAL A 14 6.39 -2.43 -1.73
CA VAL A 14 5.19 -1.60 -1.67
C VAL A 14 5.65 -0.21 -1.23
N THR A 15 5.42 0.79 -2.07
CA THR A 15 5.73 2.19 -1.76
C THR A 15 4.43 2.95 -1.58
N VAL A 16 4.21 3.47 -0.39
CA VAL A 16 3.06 4.31 -0.06
C VAL A 16 3.55 5.74 0.19
N THR A 17 3.00 6.69 -0.54
CA THR A 17 3.29 8.13 -0.41
C THR A 17 2.00 8.91 -0.14
N SER A 18 2.13 10.14 0.34
CA SER A 18 1.02 11.09 0.44
C SER A 18 1.15 12.15 -0.65
N ASN A 19 0.04 12.59 -1.25
CA ASN A 19 0.06 13.74 -2.17
C ASN A 19 0.43 15.05 -1.46
N MET A 20 0.05 15.19 -0.19
CA MET A 20 0.31 16.34 0.67
C MET A 20 0.60 15.85 2.10
N GLU A 21 1.87 15.90 2.52
CA GLU A 21 2.32 15.43 3.84
C GLU A 21 1.76 16.27 5.00
N ASP A 22 1.34 17.52 4.75
CA ASP A 22 0.68 18.40 5.72
C ASP A 22 -0.80 18.08 5.94
N LYS A 23 -1.37 17.12 5.18
CA LYS A 23 -2.79 16.79 5.26
C LYS A 23 -3.10 15.42 5.86
N GLY A 24 -2.11 14.55 5.95
CA GLY A 24 -2.30 13.24 6.54
C GLY A 24 -1.08 12.35 6.40
N ILE A 25 -1.11 11.26 7.15
CA ILE A 25 -0.07 10.23 7.16
C ILE A 25 -0.65 8.96 6.57
N ALA A 26 0.12 8.30 5.71
CA ALA A 26 -0.20 7.00 5.15
C ALA A 26 0.81 5.94 5.61
N PHE A 27 0.30 4.75 5.91
CA PHE A 27 1.08 3.56 6.31
C PHE A 27 0.87 2.44 5.30
N GLY A 28 1.87 1.56 5.17
CA GLY A 28 1.85 0.42 4.25
C GLY A 28 3.11 0.26 3.40
N THR A 29 4.05 1.21 3.47
CA THR A 29 5.36 1.07 2.82
C THR A 29 6.17 -0.05 3.45
N GLY A 30 6.71 -0.94 2.61
CA GLY A 30 7.53 -2.07 3.06
C GLY A 30 7.95 -2.98 1.92
N THR A 31 8.67 -4.04 2.26
CA THR A 31 8.99 -5.13 1.34
C THR A 31 8.31 -6.39 1.85
N TYR A 32 7.56 -7.05 0.98
CA TYR A 32 6.70 -8.17 1.34
C TYR A 32 6.92 -9.35 0.39
N CYS A 33 6.74 -10.57 0.87
CA CYS A 33 6.74 -11.76 0.03
C CYS A 33 5.54 -11.73 -0.94
N GLU A 34 5.72 -12.32 -2.11
CA GLU A 34 4.61 -12.64 -3.00
C GLU A 34 3.52 -13.42 -2.25
N GLY A 35 2.27 -13.02 -2.45
CA GLY A 35 1.11 -13.60 -1.74
C GLY A 35 0.89 -13.06 -0.32
N ALA A 36 1.78 -12.22 0.21
CA ALA A 36 1.56 -11.56 1.49
C ALA A 36 0.38 -10.57 1.40
N THR A 37 -0.40 -10.47 2.47
CA THR A 37 -1.47 -9.47 2.59
C THR A 37 -0.96 -8.25 3.33
N VAL A 38 -1.10 -7.07 2.72
CA VAL A 38 -0.68 -5.79 3.28
C VAL A 38 -1.90 -4.94 3.57
N GLN A 39 -1.96 -4.41 4.79
CA GLN A 39 -2.95 -3.42 5.18
C GLN A 39 -2.35 -2.02 5.09
N MET A 40 -2.93 -1.19 4.24
CA MET A 40 -2.65 0.25 4.19
C MET A 40 -3.62 1.01 5.06
N VAL A 41 -3.12 2.06 5.72
CA VAL A 41 -3.93 2.91 6.59
C VAL A 41 -3.61 4.38 6.30
N ALA A 42 -4.63 5.17 6.02
CA ALA A 42 -4.53 6.62 5.86
C ALA A 42 -5.19 7.32 7.06
N LEU A 43 -4.45 8.24 7.66
CA LEU A 43 -4.90 9.06 8.79
C LEU A 43 -4.88 10.54 8.36
N PRO A 44 -6.04 11.11 7.98
CA PRO A 44 -6.12 12.54 7.72
C PRO A 44 -5.92 13.34 9.02
N PHE A 45 -5.28 14.50 8.91
CA PHE A 45 -5.15 15.44 10.02
C PHE A 45 -6.45 16.19 10.30
N GLU A 46 -6.48 16.94 11.40
CA GLU A 46 -7.65 17.71 11.79
C GLU A 46 -8.09 18.68 10.69
N GLY A 47 -9.38 18.64 10.35
CA GLY A 47 -9.96 19.46 9.28
C GLY A 47 -9.62 19.01 7.85
N LYS A 48 -8.91 17.89 7.69
CA LYS A 48 -8.57 17.30 6.38
C LYS A 48 -9.44 16.11 6.06
N ARG A 49 -9.46 15.72 4.79
CA ARG A 49 -10.19 14.53 4.34
C ARG A 49 -9.29 13.64 3.51
N PHE A 50 -9.45 12.34 3.72
CA PHE A 50 -8.89 11.33 2.83
C PHE A 50 -9.84 11.13 1.65
N ILE A 51 -9.31 11.24 0.44
CA ILE A 51 -10.05 11.06 -0.82
C ILE A 51 -10.01 9.60 -1.27
N GLY A 52 -8.82 9.00 -1.23
CA GLY A 52 -8.63 7.64 -1.71
C GLY A 52 -7.16 7.28 -1.91
N TRP A 53 -6.95 5.99 -2.15
CA TRP A 53 -5.71 5.40 -2.60
C TRP A 53 -5.68 5.38 -4.11
N TYR A 54 -4.57 5.77 -4.70
CA TYR A 54 -4.38 5.84 -6.15
C TYR A 54 -3.11 5.11 -6.56
N GLN A 55 -3.18 4.35 -7.65
CA GLN A 55 -2.01 3.81 -8.33
C GLN A 55 -1.77 4.62 -9.60
N GLY A 56 -0.84 5.59 -9.54
CA GLY A 56 -0.73 6.61 -10.58
C GLY A 56 -1.97 7.50 -10.58
N ASP A 57 -2.69 7.54 -11.70
CA ASP A 57 -3.95 8.30 -11.85
C ASP A 57 -5.22 7.46 -11.59
N GLU A 58 -5.09 6.16 -11.34
CA GLU A 58 -6.22 5.26 -11.17
C GLU A 58 -6.62 5.12 -9.69
N PRO A 59 -7.88 5.41 -9.30
CA PRO A 59 -8.37 5.19 -7.95
C PRO A 59 -8.54 3.69 -7.69
N ILE A 60 -7.83 3.16 -6.69
CA ILE A 60 -7.91 1.73 -6.32
C ILE A 60 -8.82 1.49 -5.12
N SER A 61 -9.00 2.49 -4.24
CA SER A 61 -9.89 2.40 -3.09
C SER A 61 -10.18 3.78 -2.51
N THR A 62 -11.40 3.98 -2.00
CA THR A 62 -11.81 5.18 -1.25
C THR A 62 -11.80 4.96 0.27
N ASP A 63 -11.58 3.73 0.72
CA ASP A 63 -11.54 3.41 2.15
C ASP A 63 -10.18 3.73 2.74
N ALA A 64 -10.18 4.46 3.87
CA ALA A 64 -8.95 4.83 4.59
C ALA A 64 -8.14 3.60 5.06
N ARG A 65 -8.78 2.44 5.16
CA ARG A 65 -8.13 1.15 5.38
C ARG A 65 -8.37 0.28 4.16
N TYR A 66 -7.28 -0.16 3.55
CA TYR A 66 -7.35 -1.01 2.36
C TYR A 66 -6.36 -2.15 2.48
N GLU A 67 -6.85 -3.37 2.25
CA GLU A 67 -6.07 -4.59 2.31
C GLU A 67 -5.97 -5.21 0.92
N PHE A 68 -4.77 -5.60 0.53
CA PHE A 68 -4.55 -6.27 -0.74
C PHE A 68 -3.42 -7.30 -0.65
N THR A 69 -3.43 -8.23 -1.59
CA THR A 69 -2.38 -9.24 -1.73
C THR A 69 -1.29 -8.75 -2.67
N VAL A 70 -0.04 -8.82 -2.22
CA VAL A 70 1.12 -8.38 -2.99
C VAL A 70 1.49 -9.45 -4.01
N THR A 71 1.29 -9.14 -5.29
CA THR A 71 1.68 -10.01 -6.42
C THR A 71 2.74 -9.39 -7.31
N LYS A 72 3.07 -8.12 -7.07
CA LYS A 72 4.09 -7.35 -7.79
C LYS A 72 4.49 -6.11 -7.01
N GLU A 73 5.59 -5.47 -7.43
CA GLU A 73 5.94 -4.13 -6.95
C GLU A 73 4.82 -3.14 -7.28
N VAL A 74 4.48 -2.30 -6.30
CA VAL A 74 3.38 -1.35 -6.42
C VAL A 74 3.70 -0.05 -5.69
N SER A 75 3.36 1.04 -6.35
CA SER A 75 3.47 2.40 -5.82
C SER A 75 2.07 2.98 -5.71
N ILE A 76 1.71 3.40 -4.50
CA ILE A 76 0.38 3.87 -4.15
C ILE A 76 0.49 5.24 -3.50
N THR A 77 -0.36 6.16 -3.90
CA THR A 77 -0.46 7.50 -3.33
C THR A 77 -1.76 7.62 -2.53
N ALA A 78 -1.66 7.99 -1.26
CA ALA A 78 -2.79 8.50 -0.50
C ALA A 78 -3.08 9.94 -0.91
N VAL A 79 -4.30 10.19 -1.38
CA VAL A 79 -4.77 11.51 -1.76
C VAL A 79 -5.59 12.09 -0.61
N PHE A 80 -5.19 13.27 -0.14
CA PHE A 80 -5.89 14.07 0.87
C PHE A 80 -6.33 15.42 0.29
N GLU A 81 -7.36 16.04 0.90
CA GLU A 81 -7.79 17.43 0.63
C GLU A 81 -7.92 18.28 1.90
#